data_AF-A0A2V5NWK7-F1
#
_entry.id   AF-A0A2V5NWK7-F1
#
_cell.length_a   1.000
_cell.length_b   1.000
_cell.length_c   1.000
_cell.angle_alpha   90.00
_cell.angle_beta   90.00
_cell.angle_gamma   90.00
#
_symmetry.space_group_name_H-M   'P 1'
#
loop_
_entity.id
_entity.type
_entity.pdbx_description
1 polymer ?
#
loop_
_entity_poly.entity_id
_entity_poly.type
_entity_poly.pdbx_seq_one_letter_code
_entity_poly.pdbx_strand_id
1 'polypeptide(L)' 'MADANFQWRSVDEVAKAARQVYRLYGAPQQLIVFHPDCGHLFPRQMREKAYRLMEEELKE' A
#
# COMPACT_ATOMS: atom_id res chain seq x y z
N MET A 1 -2.46 12.19 -18.24
CA MET A 1 -1.24 12.20 -17.38
C MET A 1 -1.74 12.20 -15.95
N ALA A 2 -1.10 11.42 -15.07
CA ALA A 2 -1.70 10.76 -13.91
C ALA A 2 -2.60 9.56 -14.28
N ASP A 3 -2.69 8.62 -13.36
CA ASP A 3 -3.52 7.41 -13.42
C ASP A 3 -5.02 7.77 -13.39
N ALA A 4 -5.53 8.32 -14.50
CA ALA A 4 -6.80 9.04 -14.55
C ALA A 4 -8.05 8.14 -14.70
N ASN A 5 -7.87 6.88 -15.07
CA ASN A 5 -8.92 5.85 -15.08
C ASN A 5 -8.97 5.07 -13.76
N PHE A 6 -8.03 5.29 -12.83
CA PHE A 6 -8.02 4.68 -11.50
C PHE A 6 -8.38 5.71 -10.43
N GLN A 7 -9.41 5.40 -9.64
CA GLN A 7 -9.83 6.24 -8.51
C GLN A 7 -8.89 6.04 -7.31
N TRP A 8 -7.61 6.39 -7.44
CA TRP A 8 -6.60 6.10 -6.41
C TRP A 8 -6.95 6.64 -5.02
N ARG A 9 -7.72 7.73 -4.92
CA ARG A 9 -8.22 8.28 -3.64
C ARG A 9 -9.14 7.31 -2.90
N SER A 10 -9.93 6.49 -3.60
CA SER A 10 -10.79 5.50 -2.95
C SER A 10 -9.99 4.40 -2.26
N VAL A 11 -8.73 4.18 -2.67
CA VAL A 11 -7.83 3.21 -2.03
C VAL A 11 -7.56 3.60 -0.57
N ASP A 12 -7.40 4.90 -0.28
CA ASP A 12 -7.18 5.37 1.09
C ASP A 12 -8.40 5.10 1.99
N GLU A 13 -9.62 5.32 1.47
CA GLU A 13 -10.85 5.03 2.19
C GLU A 13 -11.04 3.53 2.45
N VAL A 14 -10.77 2.69 1.44
CA VAL A 14 -10.80 1.22 1.60
C VAL A 14 -9.73 0.77 2.61
N ALA A 15 -8.51 1.30 2.53
CA ALA A 15 -7.44 0.97 3.46
C ALA A 15 -7.77 1.39 4.89
N LYS A 16 -8.42 2.54 5.08
CA LYS A 16 -8.91 3.00 6.39
C LYS A 16 -9.93 2.03 6.97
N ALA A 17 -10.89 1.55 6.18
CA ALA A 17 -11.86 0.55 6.61
C ALA A 17 -11.18 -0.78 6.96
N ALA A 18 -10.33 -1.30 6.06
CA ALA A 18 -9.62 -2.56 6.24
C ALA A 18 -8.67 -2.56 7.46
N ARG A 19 -8.14 -1.39 7.86
CA ARG A 19 -7.28 -1.24 9.04
C ARG A 19 -7.94 -1.73 10.33
N GLN A 20 -9.28 -1.71 10.40
CA GLN A 20 -10.01 -2.27 11.55
C GLN A 20 -9.78 -3.77 11.68
N VAL A 21 -9.71 -4.50 10.57
CA VAL A 21 -9.43 -5.95 10.55
C VAL A 21 -7.98 -6.20 10.93
N TYR A 22 -7.02 -5.48 10.35
CA TYR A 22 -5.59 -5.60 10.70
C TYR A 22 -5.32 -5.34 12.20
N ARG A 23 -6.11 -4.47 12.83
CA ARG A 23 -6.04 -4.23 14.28
C ARG A 23 -6.38 -5.48 15.10
N LEU A 24 -7.32 -6.31 14.64
CA LEU A 24 -7.69 -7.56 15.32
C LEU A 24 -6.51 -8.54 15.39
N TYR A 25 -5.59 -8.45 14.42
CA TYR A 25 -4.38 -9.27 14.34
C TYR A 25 -3.14 -8.59 14.94
N GLY A 26 -3.30 -7.45 15.63
CA GLY A 26 -2.15 -6.74 16.22
C GLY A 26 -1.24 -6.04 15.21
N ALA A 27 -1.66 -5.95 13.94
CA ALA A 27 -0.85 -5.47 12.82
C ALA A 27 -1.39 -4.19 12.11
N PRO A 28 -1.97 -3.19 12.80
CA PRO A 28 -2.66 -2.09 12.13
C PRO A 28 -1.75 -1.20 11.27
N GLN A 29 -0.43 -1.28 11.43
CA GLN A 29 0.55 -0.54 10.62
C GLN A 29 1.04 -1.29 9.38
N GLN A 30 0.78 -2.61 9.26
CA GLN A 30 1.26 -3.42 8.13
C GLN A 30 0.38 -3.26 6.87
N LEU A 31 -0.77 -2.59 6.98
CA LEU A 31 -1.54 -2.14 5.82
C LEU A 31 -1.07 -0.75 5.37
N ILE A 32 -0.29 -0.72 4.29
CA ILE A 32 0.42 0.46 3.79
C ILE A 32 -0.02 0.79 2.36
N VAL A 33 -0.25 2.08 2.09
CA VAL A 33 -0.59 2.61 0.75
C VAL A 33 0.37 3.75 0.42
N PHE A 34 0.89 3.78 -0.81
CA PHE A 34 1.71 4.86 -1.34
C PHE A 34 1.18 5.32 -2.70
N HIS A 35 1.11 6.64 -2.89
CA HIS A 35 0.67 7.27 -4.14
C HIS A 35 1.85 8.03 -4.78
N PRO A 36 2.71 7.35 -5.56
CA PRO A 36 3.78 8.04 -6.28
C PRO A 36 3.17 9.01 -7.31
N ASP A 37 3.80 10.18 -7.50
CA ASP A 37 3.42 11.11 -8.57
C ASP A 37 3.90 10.59 -9.93
N CYS A 38 3.26 9.53 -10.40
CA CYS A 38 3.48 8.93 -11.71
C CYS A 38 2.17 8.40 -12.29
N GLY A 39 2.17 8.04 -13.58
CA GLY A 39 1.05 7.32 -14.19
C GLY A 39 0.97 5.86 -13.71
N HIS A 40 0.49 4.97 -14.58
CA HIS A 40 0.42 3.52 -14.31
C HIS A 40 1.78 2.85 -14.37
N LEU A 41 2.67 3.24 -13.46
CA LEU A 41 4.01 2.71 -13.35
C LEU A 41 4.22 2.19 -11.93
N PHE A 42 5.08 1.18 -11.81
CA PHE A 42 5.56 0.72 -10.51
C PHE A 42 7.05 1.07 -10.36
N PRO A 43 7.37 2.32 -9.99
CA PRO A 43 8.73 2.82 -10.00
C PRO A 43 9.61 2.11 -8.98
N ARG A 44 10.94 2.12 -9.19
CA ARG A 44 11.90 1.37 -8.37
C ARG A 44 11.72 1.61 -6.87
N GLN A 45 11.54 2.87 -6.46
CA GLN A 45 11.30 3.24 -5.07
C GLN A 45 10.07 2.57 -4.43
N MET A 46 9.00 2.32 -5.20
CA MET A 46 7.82 1.63 -4.68
C MET A 46 8.06 0.12 -4.61
N ARG A 47 8.81 -0.45 -5.56
CA ARG A 47 9.25 -1.86 -5.51
C ARG A 47 10.09 -2.14 -4.27
N GLU A 48 11.08 -1.30 -4.00
CA GLU A 48 11.98 -1.43 -2.85
C GLU A 48 11.19 -1.39 -1.53
N LYS A 49 10.20 -0.50 -1.41
CA LYS A 49 9.31 -0.46 -0.23
C LYS A 49 8.47 -1.72 -0.08
N ALA A 50 7.89 -2.22 -1.18
CA ALA A 50 7.09 -3.44 -1.15
C ALA A 50 7.94 -4.66 -0.76
N TYR A 51 9.14 -4.78 -1.32
CA TYR A 51 10.06 -5.87 -0.99
C TYR A 51 10.53 -5.82 0.46
N ARG A 52 10.81 -4.63 1.00
CA ARG A 52 11.17 -4.49 2.42
C ARG A 52 10.05 -4.96 3.34
N LEU A 53 8.80 -4.58 3.05
CA LEU A 53 7.65 -5.06 3.82
C LEU A 53 7.54 -6.59 3.76
N MET A 54 7.65 -7.18 2.57
CA MET A 54 7.61 -8.65 2.42
C MET A 54 8.76 -9.32 3.18
N GLU A 55 9.95 -8.74 3.13
CA GLU A 55 11.12 -9.23 3.85
C GLU A 55 10.91 -9.16 5.37
N GLU A 56 10.30 -8.10 5.89
CA GLU A 56 10.02 -7.94 7.32
C GLU A 56 8.93 -8.91 7.82
N GLU A 57 7.91 -9.18 7.00
CA GLU A 57 6.72 -9.94 7.41
C GLU A 57 6.78 -11.44 7.06
N LEU A 58 7.62 -11.85 6.12
CA LEU A 58 7.69 -13.24 5.64
C LEU A 58 9.02 -13.94 5.95
N LYS A 59 9.91 -13.31 6.72
CA LYS A 59 11.13 -13.96 7.19
C LYS A 59 10.79 -15.10 8.18
N GLU A 60 11.46 -16.24 8.00
CA GLU A 60 11.42 -17.40 8.91
C GLU A 60 12.14 -17.13 10.24
#